data_AF-X1RGS3-F1
#
_entry.id   AF-X1RGS3-F1
#
_cell.length_a   1.000
_cell.length_b   1.000
_cell.length_c   1.000
_cell.angle_alpha   90.00
_cell.angle_beta   90.00
_cell.angle_gamma   90.00
#
_symmetry.space_group_name_H-M   'P 1'
#
loop_
_entity.id
_entity.type
_entity.pdbx_description
1 polymer ?
#
loop_
_entity_poly.entity_id
_entity_poly.type
_entity_poly.pdbx_seq_one_letter_code
_entity_poly.pdbx_strand_id
1 'polypeptide(L)'
;MAGMTVIVRTIARLLFPFTFLFGAYIVIHGHLTPGGGFPGGVIIAASIVMLILAYGIERAQKKVGFLHAEVLESVGGIAIVIL
;
A
#
# COMPACT_ATOMS: atom_id res chain seq x y z
N MET A 1 -2.37 -12.19 16.67
CA MET A 1 -3.79 -11.87 16.34
C MET A 1 -4.29 -12.82 15.27
N ALA A 2 -5.30 -13.64 15.59
CA ALA A 2 -6.00 -14.44 14.60
C ALA A 2 -6.61 -13.52 13.52
N GLY A 3 -6.35 -13.79 12.24
CA GLY A 3 -6.89 -12.99 11.14
C GLY A 3 -8.43 -13.01 11.10
N MET A 4 -9.02 -12.06 10.38
CA MET A 4 -10.48 -11.88 10.28
C MET A 4 -11.21 -13.07 9.64
N THR A 5 -12.53 -13.02 9.49
CA THR A 5 -13.33 -14.10 8.88
C THR A 5 -12.87 -14.44 7.45
N VAL A 6 -13.27 -15.62 6.95
CA VAL A 6 -12.95 -16.06 5.57
C VAL A 6 -13.55 -15.10 4.53
N ILE A 7 -14.74 -14.57 4.79
CA ILE A 7 -15.40 -13.58 3.93
C ILE A 7 -14.51 -12.34 3.78
N VAL A 8 -14.07 -11.75 4.91
CA VAL A 8 -13.25 -10.54 4.89
C VAL A 8 -11.89 -10.79 4.20
N ARG A 9 -11.25 -11.93 4.48
CA ARG A 9 -9.99 -12.31 3.81
C ARG A 9 -10.13 -12.45 2.30
N THR A 10 -11.27 -12.95 1.84
CA THR A 10 -11.56 -13.15 0.42
C THR A 10 -11.79 -11.81 -0.27
N ILE A 11 -12.63 -10.95 0.31
CA ILE A 11 -12.91 -9.62 -0.23
C ILE A 11 -11.64 -8.75 -0.21
N ALA A 12 -10.87 -8.73 0.87
CA ALA A 12 -9.62 -7.97 0.93
C ALA A 12 -8.61 -8.43 -0.13
N ARG A 13 -8.50 -9.74 -0.37
CA ARG A 13 -7.63 -10.28 -1.44
C ARG A 13 -8.11 -9.85 -2.82
N LEU A 14 -9.42 -9.84 -3.05
CA LEU A 14 -10.02 -9.41 -4.31
C LEU A 14 -9.81 -7.92 -4.55
N LEU A 15 -10.02 -7.08 -3.53
CA LEU A 15 -9.94 -5.63 -3.63
C LEU A 15 -8.52 -5.08 -3.71
N PHE A 16 -7.54 -5.77 -3.10
CA PHE A 16 -6.15 -5.34 -3.06
C PHE A 16 -5.57 -4.91 -4.43
N PRO A 17 -5.62 -5.72 -5.50
CA PRO A 17 -5.06 -5.30 -6.79
C PRO A 17 -5.76 -4.05 -7.35
N PHE A 18 -7.06 -3.90 -7.14
CA PHE A 18 -7.81 -2.74 -7.62
C PHE A 18 -7.46 -1.46 -6.85
N THR A 19 -7.39 -1.52 -5.51
CA THR A 19 -7.05 -0.34 -4.70
C THR A 19 -5.59 0.05 -4.87
N PHE A 20 -4.68 -0.92 -5.00
CA PHE A 20 -3.28 -0.65 -5.31
C PHE A 20 -3.12 0.02 -6.68
N LEU A 21 -3.75 -0.54 -7.72
CA LEU A 21 -3.70 0.02 -9.07
C LEU A 21 -4.32 1.41 -9.13
N PHE A 22 -5.41 1.64 -8.41
CA PHE A 22 -6.04 2.95 -8.30
C PHE A 22 -5.10 3.98 -7.66
N GLY A 23 -4.42 3.62 -6.56
CA GLY A 23 -3.40 4.49 -5.97
C GLY A 23 -2.27 4.81 -6.94
N ALA A 24 -1.77 3.82 -7.68
CA ALA A 24 -0.75 4.02 -8.72
C ALA A 24 -1.24 4.96 -9.85
N TYR A 25 -2.49 4.81 -10.29
CA TYR A 25 -3.12 5.70 -11.26
C TYR A 25 -3.12 7.16 -10.77
N ILE A 26 -3.51 7.40 -9.51
CA ILE A 26 -3.54 8.74 -8.89
C ILE A 26 -2.14 9.35 -8.78
N VAL A 27 -1.10 8.55 -8.54
CA VAL A 27 0.29 9.03 -8.54
C VAL A 27 0.71 9.45 -9.95
N ILE A 28 0.51 8.59 -10.95
CA ILE A 28 0.97 8.83 -12.34
C ILE A 28 0.23 10.01 -12.98
N HIS A 29 -1.08 10.12 -12.76
CA HIS A 29 -1.92 11.14 -13.38
C HIS A 29 -2.09 12.40 -12.51
N GLY A 30 -1.27 12.56 -11.47
CA GLY A 30 -1.33 13.71 -10.57
C GLY A 30 -1.07 15.06 -11.24
N HIS A 31 -0.51 15.06 -12.46
CA HIS A 31 -0.31 16.27 -13.26
C HIS A 31 -1.52 16.65 -14.13
N LEU A 32 -2.44 15.71 -14.38
CA LEU A 32 -3.63 15.92 -15.23
C LEU A 32 -4.93 15.98 -14.43
N THR A 33 -4.97 15.28 -13.30
CA THR A 33 -6.19 15.07 -12.50
C THR A 33 -5.92 15.48 -11.05
N PRO A 34 -6.96 15.89 -10.29
CA PRO A 34 -6.80 16.12 -8.85
C PRO A 34 -6.23 14.86 -8.18
N GLY A 35 -5.05 14.98 -7.57
CA GLY A 35 -4.30 13.81 -7.10
C GLY A 35 -2.85 14.13 -6.77
N GLY A 36 -1.95 13.22 -7.11
CA GLY A 36 -0.51 13.36 -6.89
C GLY A 36 0.08 12.28 -5.99
N GLY A 37 1.39 12.43 -5.70
CA GLY A 37 2.17 11.45 -4.96
C GLY A 37 1.65 11.18 -3.56
N PHE A 38 1.22 12.21 -2.82
CA PHE A 38 0.73 12.07 -1.45
C PHE A 38 -0.61 11.30 -1.36
N PRO A 39 -1.73 11.77 -1.95
CA PRO A 39 -2.99 11.04 -1.87
C PRO A 39 -2.92 9.66 -2.52
N GLY A 40 -2.19 9.50 -3.63
CA GLY A 40 -1.97 8.21 -4.28
C GLY A 40 -1.15 7.25 -3.40
N GLY A 41 -0.10 7.76 -2.75
CA GLY A 41 0.70 7.01 -1.78
C GLY A 41 -0.11 6.54 -0.57
N VAL A 42 -1.00 7.39 -0.03
CA VAL A 42 -1.91 7.01 1.06
C VAL A 42 -2.84 5.86 0.65
N ILE A 43 -3.38 5.89 -0.56
CA ILE A 43 -4.23 4.80 -1.09
C ILE A 43 -3.43 3.49 -1.20
N ILE A 44 -2.20 3.56 -1.72
CA ILE A 44 -1.30 2.40 -1.81
C ILE A 44 -1.03 1.84 -0.40
N ALA A 45 -0.66 2.69 0.56
CA ALA A 45 -0.43 2.27 1.94
C ALA A 45 -1.69 1.65 2.57
N ALA A 46 -2.87 2.25 2.35
CA ALA A 46 -4.14 1.72 2.84
C ALA A 46 -4.48 0.34 2.24
N SER A 47 -4.15 0.09 0.97
CA SER A 47 -4.33 -1.22 0.34
C SER A 47 -3.50 -2.30 1.02
N ILE A 48 -2.28 -1.96 1.46
CA ILE A 48 -1.39 -2.86 2.21
C ILE A 48 -1.95 -3.07 3.61
N VAL A 49 -2.31 -1.99 4.32
CA VAL A 49 -2.92 -2.06 5.66
C VAL A 49 -4.19 -2.93 5.64
N MET A 50 -5.02 -2.85 4.61
CA MET A 50 -6.20 -3.70 4.44
C MET A 50 -5.84 -5.20 4.45
N LEU A 51 -4.76 -5.60 3.76
CA LEU A 51 -4.27 -6.98 3.82
C LEU A 51 -3.74 -7.35 5.20
N ILE A 52 -3.02 -6.44 5.87
CA ILE A 52 -2.50 -6.66 7.24
C ILE A 52 -3.66 -6.93 8.20
N LEU A 53 -4.71 -6.10 8.16
CA LEU A 53 -5.88 -6.26 9.02
C LEU A 53 -6.64 -7.57 8.70
N ALA A 54 -6.79 -7.92 7.42
CA ALA A 54 -7.49 -9.14 7.03
C ALA A 54 -6.77 -10.43 7.45
N TYR A 55 -5.44 -10.47 7.33
CA TYR A 55 -4.64 -11.69 7.55
C TYR A 55 -3.92 -11.74 8.90
N GLY A 56 -3.90 -10.63 9.64
CA GLY A 56 -3.18 -10.49 10.90
C GLY A 56 -1.72 -10.07 10.71
N ILE A 57 -1.19 -9.33 11.69
CA ILE A 57 0.15 -8.74 11.65
C ILE A 57 1.28 -9.78 11.56
N GLU A 58 1.11 -10.97 12.15
CA GLU A 58 2.09 -12.05 12.14
C GLU A 58 2.37 -12.59 10.72
N ARG A 59 1.34 -12.66 9.87
CA ARG A 59 1.49 -13.04 8.47
C ARG A 59 1.99 -11.89 7.60
N ALA A 60 1.61 -10.67 7.96
CA ALA A 60 2.09 -9.47 7.28
C ALA A 60 3.59 -9.27 7.45
N GLN A 61 4.13 -9.41 8.66
CA GLN A 61 5.57 -9.23 8.93
C GLN A 61 6.45 -10.25 8.20
N LYS A 62 5.93 -11.44 7.90
CA LYS A 62 6.63 -12.44 7.07
C LYS A 62 6.69 -12.07 5.59
N LYS A 63 5.74 -11.26 5.10
CA LYS A 63 5.66 -10.85 3.68
C LYS A 63 6.24 -9.46 3.43
N VAL A 64 6.05 -8.55 4.36
CA VAL A 64 6.57 -7.18 4.32
C VAL A 64 7.70 -7.12 5.33
N GLY A 65 8.90 -7.50 4.88
CA GLY A 65 10.09 -7.41 5.73
C GLY A 65 10.39 -5.94 6.06
N PHE A 66 10.74 -5.64 7.31
CA PHE A 66 11.10 -4.30 7.79
C PHE A 66 12.10 -3.59 6.86
N LEU A 67 13.07 -4.34 6.31
CA LEU A 67 14.07 -3.87 5.35
C LEU A 67 13.47 -3.26 4.07
N HIS A 68 12.33 -3.75 3.58
CA HIS A 68 11.71 -3.21 2.36
C HIS A 68 11.07 -1.85 2.60
N ALA A 69 10.52 -1.62 3.80
CA ALA A 69 9.90 -0.35 4.15
C ALA A 69 10.95 0.75 4.34
N GLU A 70 12.03 0.44 5.06
CA GLU A 70 13.13 1.38 5.33
C GLU A 70 13.87 1.80 4.05
N VAL A 71 14.16 0.83 3.16
CA VAL A 71 14.76 1.13 1.86
C VAL A 71 13.83 1.98 1.00
N LEU A 72 12.53 1.67 0.98
CA LEU A 72 11.55 2.43 0.21
C LEU A 72 11.42 3.88 0.71
N GLU A 73 11.40 4.08 2.02
CA GLU A 73 11.41 5.41 2.64
C GLU A 73 12.67 6.19 2.25
N SER A 74 13.85 5.58 2.41
CA SER A 74 15.13 6.20 2.11
C SER A 74 15.24 6.60 0.64
N VAL A 75 14.84 5.72 -0.27
CA VAL A 75 14.80 6.00 -1.71
C VAL A 75 13.81 7.12 -2.03
N GLY A 76 12.64 7.14 -1.40
CA GLY A 76 11.65 8.20 -1.57
C GLY A 76 12.16 9.56 -1.11
N GLY A 77 12.81 9.62 0.05
CA GLY A 77 13.42 10.85 0.58
C GLY A 77 14.52 11.38 -0.33
N ILE A 78 15.41 10.50 -0.81
CA ILE A 78 16.47 10.88 -1.76
C ILE A 78 15.87 11.37 -3.08
N ALA A 79 14.85 10.69 -3.60
CA ALA A 79 14.21 11.08 -4.85
C ALA A 79 13.62 12.50 -4.79
N ILE A 80 13.02 12.90 -3.66
CA ILE A 80 12.51 14.26 -3.45
C ILE A 80 13.61 15.32 -3.45
N VAL A 81 14.81 14.97 -2.98
CA VAL A 81 15.94 15.92 -2.92
C VAL A 81 16.60 16.08 -4.29
N ILE A 82 16.63 15.02 -5.10
CA ILE A 82 17.32 15.00 -6.39
C ILE A 82 16.44 15.51 -7.55
N LEU A 83 15.14 15.18 -7.55
CA LEU A 83 14.18 15.50 -8.63
C LEU A 83 13.48 16.83 -8.39
#